data_AF-A0A4Y8SNB2-F1
#
_entry.id   AF-A0A4Y8SNB2-F1
#
_cell.length_a   1.000
_cell.length_b   1.000
_cell.length_c   1.000
_cell.angle_alpha   90.00
_cell.angle_beta   90.00
_cell.angle_gamma   90.00
#
_symmetry.space_group_name_H-M   'P 1'
#
loop_
_entity.id
_entity.type
_entity.pdbx_description
1 polymer ?
#
loop_
_entity_poly.entity_id
_entity_poly.type
_entity_poly.pdbx_seq_one_letter_code
_entity_poly.pdbx_strand_id
1 'polypeptide(L)'
;MSTVNWTSPTLDAEPQDWTNPAADTVFGLEERNRIVQDIINDFIKVHGCTDAAIGIIGLALPGAGIPGLIISIGMQATVFYPPMVRKIAAVYLAPSDELTKALDEALIETLPLNVIADLASYFGSHFFKEMTKDILREYSLTLLGALIPFVGGAICAGLDYYIAKKMTNRIGRMVALYFQNDCQWIGNQKLTYQYVKKMPDDLNEIRKKSPEARRSLIKNLWPSIRMMRKNNMTEEQIISALASENVPKDLIREALDFCK
;
A
#
# COMPACT_ATOMS: atom_id res chain seq x y z
N MET A 1 12.82 24.75 6.36
CA MET A 1 13.09 23.35 6.75
C MET A 1 13.46 23.38 8.23
N SER A 2 12.58 22.92 9.11
CA SER A 2 12.86 22.83 10.55
C SER A 2 13.65 21.56 10.82
N THR A 3 14.85 21.70 11.39
CA THR A 3 15.62 20.59 11.97
C THR A 3 14.93 20.17 13.26
N VAL A 4 14.17 19.07 13.21
CA VAL A 4 13.66 18.42 14.42
C VAL A 4 14.86 17.86 15.17
N ASN A 5 15.05 18.32 16.41
CA ASN A 5 16.11 17.85 17.29
C ASN A 5 15.63 16.54 17.93
N TRP A 6 16.21 15.41 17.52
CA TRP A 6 15.81 14.08 17.98
C TRP A 6 16.62 13.71 19.21
N THR A 7 16.03 13.83 20.40
CA THR A 7 16.58 13.21 21.61
C THR A 7 16.40 11.70 21.51
N SER A 8 17.49 10.95 21.66
CA SER A 8 17.47 9.49 21.75
C SER A 8 16.39 9.03 22.73
N PRO A 9 15.55 8.04 22.37
CA PRO A 9 14.60 7.46 23.32
C PRO A 9 15.37 6.99 24.55
N THR A 10 14.90 7.35 25.75
CA THR A 10 15.47 6.84 27.00
C THR A 10 15.37 5.31 26.99
N LEU A 11 16.51 4.65 27.27
CA LEU A 11 16.71 3.19 27.26
C LEU A 11 15.76 2.38 28.18
N ASP A 12 14.96 3.09 28.98
CA ASP A 12 14.07 2.57 30.02
C ASP A 12 12.59 2.57 29.62
N ALA A 13 12.24 2.91 28.38
CA ALA A 13 10.88 2.71 27.88
C ALA A 13 10.55 1.20 27.91
N GLU A 14 9.41 0.86 28.54
CA GLU A 14 8.91 -0.52 28.64
C GLU A 14 8.97 -1.22 27.27
N PRO A 15 9.27 -2.53 27.25
CA PRO A 15 9.30 -3.30 26.00
C PRO A 15 8.00 -3.05 25.25
N GLN A 16 8.15 -2.46 24.06
CA GLN A 16 7.07 -2.21 23.13
C GLN A 16 6.22 -3.48 23.03
N ASP A 17 4.91 -3.30 23.22
CA ASP A 17 3.94 -4.40 23.24
C ASP A 17 4.16 -5.29 22.01
N TRP A 18 4.74 -6.47 22.23
CA TRP A 18 5.04 -7.46 21.20
C TRP A 18 3.77 -7.99 20.51
N THR A 19 2.60 -7.55 20.96
CA THR A 19 1.32 -7.81 20.28
C THR A 19 1.10 -6.93 19.06
N ASN A 20 1.97 -5.97 18.74
CA ASN A 20 1.83 -5.22 17.49
C ASN A 20 2.22 -6.11 16.29
N PRO A 21 1.24 -6.63 15.51
CA PRO A 21 1.51 -7.56 14.43
C PRO A 21 2.33 -6.94 13.30
N ALA A 22 2.46 -5.61 13.25
CA ALA A 22 3.29 -4.93 12.26
C ALA A 22 4.80 -5.01 12.55
N ALA A 23 5.21 -5.43 13.76
CA ALA A 23 6.62 -5.65 14.08
C ALA A 23 7.27 -6.70 13.15
N ASP A 24 6.51 -7.71 12.74
CA ASP A 24 6.98 -8.79 11.87
C ASP A 24 7.04 -8.43 10.38
N THR A 25 6.54 -7.25 10.01
CA THR A 25 6.52 -6.75 8.62
C THR A 25 7.91 -6.69 8.00
N VAL A 26 8.95 -6.46 8.82
CA VAL A 26 10.33 -6.32 8.33
C VAL A 26 10.94 -7.66 7.89
N PHE A 27 10.46 -8.77 8.42
CA PHE A 27 10.89 -10.12 8.04
C PHE A 27 10.17 -10.56 6.77
N GLY A 28 10.91 -11.06 5.79
CA GLY A 28 10.35 -11.38 4.47
C GLY A 28 9.82 -10.17 3.70
N LEU A 29 10.25 -8.93 4.02
CA LEU A 29 9.69 -7.70 3.44
C LEU A 29 9.72 -7.67 1.90
N GLU A 30 10.80 -8.13 1.27
CA GLU A 30 10.90 -8.16 -0.20
C GLU A 30 9.88 -9.11 -0.83
N GLU A 31 9.66 -10.27 -0.19
CA GLU A 31 8.70 -11.26 -0.64
C GLU A 31 7.26 -10.77 -0.41
N ARG A 32 6.97 -10.19 0.77
CA ARG A 32 5.69 -9.53 1.06
C ARG A 32 5.38 -8.44 0.03
N ASN A 33 6.36 -7.60 -0.30
CA ASN A 33 6.22 -6.56 -1.32
C ASN A 33 5.92 -7.15 -2.71
N ARG A 34 6.61 -8.23 -3.10
CA ARG A 34 6.36 -8.91 -4.37
C ARG A 34 4.93 -9.44 -4.44
N ILE A 35 4.49 -10.16 -3.41
CA ILE A 35 3.13 -10.71 -3.31
C ILE A 35 2.07 -9.59 -3.36
N VAL A 36 2.29 -8.50 -2.63
CA VAL A 36 1.38 -7.35 -2.62
C VAL A 36 1.31 -6.70 -4.00
N GLN A 37 2.44 -6.60 -4.72
CA GLN A 37 2.46 -6.09 -6.08
C GLN A 37 1.64 -6.99 -7.03
N ASP A 38 1.74 -8.30 -6.88
CA ASP A 38 0.95 -9.27 -7.65
C ASP A 38 -0.55 -9.12 -7.36
N ILE A 39 -0.94 -8.98 -6.09
CA ILE A 39 -2.32 -8.67 -5.69
C ILE A 39 -2.82 -7.39 -6.38
N ILE A 40 -2.05 -6.31 -6.32
CA ILE A 40 -2.41 -5.03 -6.95
C ILE A 40 -2.59 -5.21 -8.47
N ASN A 41 -1.67 -5.92 -9.12
CA ASN A 41 -1.71 -6.17 -10.56
C ASN A 41 -2.93 -6.99 -10.97
N ASP A 42 -3.34 -7.97 -10.16
CA ASP A 42 -4.53 -8.77 -10.43
C ASP A 42 -5.82 -7.96 -10.25
N PHE A 43 -5.90 -7.10 -9.23
CA PHE A 43 -7.01 -6.17 -9.10
C PHE A 43 -7.06 -5.15 -10.23
N ILE A 44 -5.92 -4.69 -10.76
CA ILE A 44 -5.86 -3.83 -11.95
C ILE A 44 -6.49 -4.53 -13.16
N LYS A 45 -6.17 -5.82 -13.38
CA LYS A 45 -6.75 -6.60 -14.49
C LYS A 45 -8.26 -6.76 -14.33
N VAL A 46 -8.72 -7.17 -13.14
CA VAL A 46 -10.15 -7.39 -12.87
C VAL A 46 -10.95 -6.08 -12.98
N HIS A 47 -10.42 -4.99 -12.43
CA HIS A 47 -11.03 -3.66 -12.53
C HIS A 47 -11.13 -3.24 -14.01
N GLY A 48 -10.02 -3.36 -14.75
CA GLY A 48 -9.99 -3.02 -16.17
C GLY A 48 -10.94 -3.84 -17.05
N CYS A 49 -11.09 -5.14 -16.78
CA CYS A 49 -12.07 -5.98 -17.47
C CYS A 49 -13.51 -5.56 -17.16
N THR A 50 -13.79 -5.18 -15.90
CA THR A 50 -15.13 -4.74 -15.48
C THR A 50 -15.49 -3.40 -16.12
N ASP A 51 -14.53 -2.48 -16.22
CA ASP A 51 -14.70 -1.19 -16.88
C ASP A 51 -14.98 -1.34 -18.36
N ALA A 52 -14.25 -2.22 -19.04
CA ALA A 52 -14.50 -2.50 -20.45
C ALA A 52 -15.93 -3.01 -20.67
N ALA A 53 -16.43 -3.89 -19.80
CA ALA A 53 -17.80 -4.40 -19.87
C ALA A 53 -18.85 -3.30 -19.64
N ILE A 54 -18.64 -2.43 -18.63
CA ILE A 54 -19.54 -1.30 -18.34
C ILE A 54 -19.49 -0.25 -19.45
N GLY A 55 -18.30 0.02 -19.99
CA GLY A 55 -18.09 0.95 -21.10
C GLY A 55 -18.86 0.53 -22.34
N ILE A 56 -18.88 -0.76 -22.68
CA ILE A 56 -19.68 -1.32 -23.78
C ILE A 56 -21.19 -1.06 -23.57
N ILE A 57 -21.69 -1.23 -22.34
CA ILE A 57 -23.09 -0.93 -22.00
C ILE A 57 -23.35 0.57 -22.14
N GLY A 58 -22.40 1.42 -21.73
CA GLY A 58 -22.47 2.87 -21.84
C GLY A 58 -22.54 3.39 -23.28
N LEU A 59 -21.99 2.68 -24.27
CA LEU A 59 -22.11 3.03 -25.69
C LEU A 59 -23.56 3.05 -26.19
N ALA A 60 -24.48 2.36 -25.50
CA ALA A 60 -25.90 2.34 -25.85
C ALA A 60 -26.66 3.59 -25.38
N LEU A 61 -26.06 4.46 -24.56
CA LEU A 61 -26.73 5.65 -23.98
C LEU A 61 -25.99 6.95 -24.34
N PRO A 62 -26.39 7.63 -25.43
CA PRO A 62 -25.79 8.91 -25.85
C PRO A 62 -25.89 9.98 -24.76
N GLY A 63 -24.79 10.66 -24.47
CA GLY A 63 -24.74 11.77 -23.49
C GLY A 63 -24.59 11.34 -22.02
N ALA A 64 -24.62 10.04 -21.71
CA ALA A 64 -24.45 9.52 -20.35
C ALA A 64 -22.98 9.29 -19.95
N GLY A 65 -22.01 9.51 -20.85
CA GLY A 65 -20.62 9.08 -20.66
C GLY A 65 -19.94 9.60 -19.38
N ILE A 66 -19.95 10.91 -19.12
CA ILE A 66 -19.27 11.51 -17.95
C ILE A 66 -20.01 11.20 -16.62
N PRO A 67 -21.33 11.38 -16.51
CA PRO A 67 -22.05 10.98 -15.30
C PRO A 67 -21.97 9.47 -15.04
N GLY A 68 -22.05 8.66 -16.09
CA GLY A 68 -21.90 7.20 -16.04
C GLY A 68 -20.53 6.79 -15.54
N LEU A 69 -19.46 7.46 -16.02
CA LEU A 69 -18.10 7.25 -15.53
C LEU A 69 -17.97 7.57 -14.04
N ILE A 70 -18.49 8.70 -13.56
CA ILE A 70 -18.40 9.06 -12.14
C ILE A 70 -19.12 8.02 -11.26
N ILE A 71 -20.30 7.58 -11.70
CA ILE A 71 -21.09 6.57 -10.98
C ILE A 71 -20.37 5.21 -11.02
N SER A 72 -19.85 4.80 -12.17
CA SER A 72 -19.16 3.51 -12.30
C SER A 72 -17.93 3.45 -11.42
N ILE A 73 -17.06 4.47 -11.46
CA ILE A 73 -15.87 4.52 -10.61
C ILE A 73 -16.29 4.45 -9.13
N GLY A 74 -17.36 5.18 -8.74
CA GLY A 74 -17.87 5.20 -7.36
C GLY A 74 -18.38 3.84 -6.87
N MET A 75 -19.14 3.14 -7.72
CA MET A 75 -19.64 1.80 -7.43
C MET A 75 -18.54 0.75 -7.42
N GLN A 76 -17.55 0.88 -8.30
CA GLN A 76 -16.42 -0.05 -8.40
C GLN A 76 -15.48 0.07 -7.20
N ALA A 77 -15.32 1.28 -6.64
CA ALA A 77 -14.48 1.49 -5.47
C ALA A 77 -14.90 0.65 -4.27
N THR A 78 -16.21 0.52 -4.02
CA THR A 78 -16.74 -0.28 -2.90
C THR A 78 -16.64 -1.77 -3.15
N VAL A 79 -16.54 -2.21 -4.41
CA VAL A 79 -16.44 -3.62 -4.78
C VAL A 79 -14.99 -4.09 -4.83
N PHE A 80 -14.06 -3.30 -5.40
CA PHE A 80 -12.68 -3.74 -5.61
C PHE A 80 -11.74 -3.42 -4.46
N TYR A 81 -11.86 -2.27 -3.81
CA TYR A 81 -10.86 -1.85 -2.86
C TYR A 81 -10.93 -2.59 -1.51
N PRO A 82 -12.10 -2.84 -0.91
CA PRO A 82 -12.17 -3.62 0.31
C PRO A 82 -11.51 -5.01 0.22
N PRO A 83 -11.80 -5.86 -0.79
CA PRO A 83 -11.13 -7.15 -0.90
C PRO A 83 -9.63 -7.03 -1.21
N MET A 84 -9.20 -6.02 -1.99
CA MET A 84 -7.78 -5.76 -2.21
C MET A 84 -7.08 -5.39 -0.90
N VAL A 85 -7.63 -4.45 -0.13
CA VAL A 85 -7.11 -4.02 1.17
C VAL A 85 -6.98 -5.21 2.11
N ARG A 86 -8.00 -6.08 2.17
CA ARG A 86 -7.98 -7.30 2.98
C ARG A 86 -6.82 -8.23 2.61
N LYS A 87 -6.63 -8.50 1.31
CA LYS A 87 -5.52 -9.35 0.86
C LYS A 87 -4.16 -8.75 1.18
N ILE A 88 -3.98 -7.44 0.98
CA ILE A 88 -2.73 -6.75 1.32
C ILE A 88 -2.47 -6.80 2.83
N ALA A 89 -3.49 -6.57 3.64
CA ALA A 89 -3.41 -6.65 5.10
C ALA A 89 -3.03 -8.07 5.56
N ALA A 90 -3.65 -9.10 4.99
CA ALA A 90 -3.31 -10.50 5.30
C ALA A 90 -1.83 -10.79 5.02
N VAL A 91 -1.27 -10.26 3.92
CA VAL A 91 0.14 -10.43 3.58
C VAL A 91 1.07 -9.72 4.55
N TYR A 92 0.75 -8.51 5.03
CA TYR A 92 1.64 -7.79 5.95
C TYR A 92 1.52 -8.22 7.40
N LEU A 93 0.34 -8.71 7.81
CA LEU A 93 0.06 -9.11 9.18
C LEU A 93 0.29 -10.61 9.43
N ALA A 94 0.53 -11.40 8.38
CA ALA A 94 0.91 -12.80 8.54
C ALA A 94 2.28 -12.94 9.24
N PRO A 95 2.45 -13.91 10.13
CA PRO A 95 3.78 -14.33 10.60
C PRO A 95 4.71 -14.69 9.42
N SER A 96 6.01 -14.47 9.56
CA SER A 96 6.97 -14.66 8.46
C SER A 96 7.05 -16.12 7.98
N ASP A 97 6.85 -17.08 8.87
CA ASP A 97 6.82 -18.52 8.60
C ASP A 97 5.49 -19.01 8.00
N GLU A 98 4.43 -18.19 8.08
CA GLU A 98 3.09 -18.52 7.57
C GLU A 98 2.71 -17.78 6.29
N LEU A 99 3.62 -17.00 5.69
CA LEU A 99 3.34 -16.16 4.53
C LEU A 99 2.70 -16.94 3.35
N THR A 100 3.13 -18.17 3.11
CA THR A 100 2.60 -19.03 2.05
C THR A 100 1.18 -19.54 2.38
N LYS A 101 0.90 -19.86 3.64
CA LYS A 101 -0.44 -20.29 4.09
C LYS A 101 -1.43 -19.13 4.10
N ALA A 102 -0.98 -17.92 4.45
CA ALA A 102 -1.80 -16.72 4.45
C ALA A 102 -2.36 -16.35 3.05
N LEU A 103 -1.72 -16.84 1.99
CA LEU A 103 -2.18 -16.70 0.61
C LEU A 103 -3.23 -17.74 0.20
N ASP A 104 -3.11 -18.96 0.72
CA ASP A 104 -3.94 -20.10 0.35
C ASP A 104 -5.19 -20.25 1.24
N GLU A 105 -5.16 -19.77 2.47
CA GLU A 105 -6.22 -19.94 3.45
C GLU A 105 -6.93 -18.64 3.85
N ALA A 106 -8.14 -18.80 4.39
CA ALA A 106 -9.11 -17.79 4.79
C ALA A 106 -8.66 -16.82 5.91
N LEU A 107 -7.37 -16.50 6.04
CA LEU A 107 -6.81 -15.46 6.93
C LEU A 107 -7.42 -14.07 6.67
N ILE A 108 -8.12 -13.90 5.55
CA ILE A 108 -8.99 -12.76 5.27
C ILE A 108 -10.11 -12.59 6.33
N GLU A 109 -10.56 -13.67 6.98
CA GLU A 109 -11.64 -13.64 7.98
C GLU A 109 -11.16 -13.27 9.40
N THR A 110 -9.87 -13.41 9.69
CA THR A 110 -9.32 -13.17 11.04
C THR A 110 -8.85 -11.73 11.27
N LEU A 111 -8.75 -10.94 10.20
CA LEU A 111 -8.44 -9.52 10.32
C LEU A 111 -9.56 -8.80 11.10
N PRO A 112 -9.20 -7.95 12.09
CA PRO A 112 -10.19 -7.21 12.84
C PRO A 112 -11.08 -6.40 11.89
N LEU A 113 -12.38 -6.68 11.89
CA LEU A 113 -13.36 -6.06 11.00
C LEU A 113 -13.33 -4.53 11.09
N ASN A 114 -12.96 -3.98 12.25
CA ASN A 114 -12.76 -2.55 12.46
C ASN A 114 -11.58 -1.97 11.66
N VAL A 115 -10.43 -2.65 11.58
CA VAL A 115 -9.27 -2.17 10.80
C VAL A 115 -9.63 -2.13 9.30
N ILE A 116 -10.30 -3.17 8.82
CA ILE A 116 -10.74 -3.21 7.43
C ILE A 116 -11.85 -2.18 7.17
N ALA A 117 -12.81 -2.03 8.09
CA ALA A 117 -13.90 -1.08 7.96
C ALA A 117 -13.38 0.37 7.97
N ASP A 118 -12.41 0.68 8.82
CA ASP A 118 -11.78 2.00 8.89
C ASP A 118 -11.04 2.30 7.58
N LEU A 119 -10.21 1.37 7.09
CA LEU A 119 -9.53 1.54 5.79
C LEU A 119 -10.55 1.67 4.65
N ALA A 120 -11.54 0.78 4.57
CA ALA A 120 -12.54 0.77 3.50
C ALA A 120 -13.44 2.01 3.50
N SER A 121 -13.91 2.45 4.67
CA SER A 121 -14.74 3.66 4.83
C SER A 121 -13.98 4.91 4.40
N TYR A 122 -12.68 4.99 4.75
CA TYR A 122 -11.82 6.12 4.37
C TYR A 122 -11.47 6.13 2.88
N PHE A 123 -11.15 4.95 2.30
CA PHE A 123 -10.89 4.85 0.85
C PHE A 123 -12.15 5.19 0.03
N GLY A 124 -13.34 4.80 0.50
CA GLY A 124 -14.59 4.99 -0.21
C GLY A 124 -15.09 6.44 -0.29
N SER A 125 -14.98 7.23 0.78
CA SER A 125 -15.68 8.55 0.84
C SER A 125 -14.78 9.76 0.57
N HIS A 126 -13.65 9.85 1.27
CA HIS A 126 -12.82 11.06 1.27
C HIS A 126 -11.70 10.98 0.23
N PHE A 127 -11.11 9.79 0.11
CA PHE A 127 -9.94 9.56 -0.72
C PHE A 127 -10.30 9.43 -2.20
N PHE A 128 -11.38 8.69 -2.45
CA PHE A 128 -11.97 8.54 -3.76
C PHE A 128 -12.24 9.89 -4.42
N LYS A 129 -12.90 10.82 -3.72
CA LYS A 129 -13.24 12.15 -4.26
C LYS A 129 -12.01 12.98 -4.64
N GLU A 130 -10.97 13.01 -3.79
CA GLU A 130 -9.74 13.75 -4.11
C GLU A 130 -8.98 13.12 -5.29
N MET A 131 -8.89 11.79 -5.32
CA MET A 131 -8.21 11.07 -6.37
C MET A 131 -8.94 11.15 -7.71
N THR A 132 -10.26 10.99 -7.73
CA THR A 132 -11.10 11.22 -8.92
C THR A 132 -10.94 12.65 -9.41
N LYS A 133 -10.96 13.66 -8.52
CA LYS A 133 -10.75 15.06 -8.92
C LYS A 133 -9.37 15.31 -9.52
N ASP A 134 -8.32 14.74 -8.92
CA ASP A 134 -6.95 14.84 -9.42
C ASP A 134 -6.80 14.21 -10.80
N ILE A 135 -7.37 13.02 -10.98
CA ILE A 135 -7.34 12.28 -12.24
C ILE A 135 -8.16 13.04 -13.30
N LEU A 136 -9.39 13.47 -12.99
CA LEU A 136 -10.19 14.27 -13.92
C LEU A 136 -9.48 15.57 -14.34
N ARG A 137 -8.69 16.18 -13.47
CA ARG A 137 -7.84 17.34 -13.82
C ARG A 137 -6.70 16.94 -14.76
N GLU A 138 -5.98 15.87 -14.43
CA GLU A 138 -4.89 15.30 -15.26
C GLU A 138 -5.39 14.95 -16.68
N TYR A 139 -6.66 14.54 -16.84
CA TYR A 139 -7.22 14.05 -18.11
C TYR A 139 -8.36 14.89 -18.69
N SER A 140 -8.53 16.12 -18.22
CA SER A 140 -9.61 17.03 -18.64
C SER A 140 -9.68 17.25 -20.16
N LEU A 141 -8.53 17.35 -20.85
CA LEU A 141 -8.48 17.48 -22.32
C LEU A 141 -8.88 16.20 -23.04
N THR A 142 -8.51 15.03 -22.50
CA THR A 142 -8.90 13.72 -23.05
C THR A 142 -10.40 13.48 -22.89
N LEU A 143 -10.98 13.92 -21.78
CA LEU A 143 -12.43 13.91 -21.53
C LEU A 143 -13.23 14.78 -22.51
N LEU A 144 -12.65 15.87 -23.04
CA LEU A 144 -13.30 16.64 -24.10
C LEU A 144 -13.34 15.88 -25.43
N GLY A 145 -12.29 15.11 -25.74
CA GLY A 145 -12.25 14.22 -26.90
C GLY A 145 -13.27 13.09 -26.85
N ALA A 146 -13.71 12.69 -25.64
CA ALA A 146 -14.76 11.69 -25.43
C ALA A 146 -16.16 12.15 -25.89
N LEU A 147 -16.36 13.44 -26.19
CA LEU A 147 -17.64 13.98 -26.68
C LEU A 147 -17.92 13.65 -28.16
N ILE A 148 -16.94 13.13 -28.91
CA ILE A 148 -17.10 12.75 -30.31
C ILE A 148 -17.70 11.33 -30.39
N PRO A 149 -18.84 11.11 -31.06
CA PRO A 149 -19.45 9.77 -31.17
C PRO A 149 -18.50 8.74 -31.80
N PHE A 150 -18.57 7.47 -31.35
CA PHE A 150 -17.72 6.32 -31.74
C PHE A 150 -16.22 6.42 -31.41
N VAL A 151 -15.56 7.54 -31.76
CA VAL A 151 -14.17 7.84 -31.35
C VAL A 151 -14.09 8.00 -29.84
N GLY A 152 -15.08 8.68 -29.25
CA GLY A 152 -15.22 8.85 -27.81
C GLY A 152 -15.48 7.55 -27.08
N GLY A 153 -16.08 6.54 -27.72
CA GLY A 153 -16.31 5.22 -27.11
C GLY A 153 -15.01 4.49 -26.79
N ALA A 154 -14.10 4.41 -27.77
CA ALA A 154 -12.78 3.79 -27.58
C ALA A 154 -11.88 4.62 -26.65
N ILE A 155 -11.95 5.96 -26.74
CA ILE A 155 -11.21 6.86 -25.85
C ILE A 155 -11.71 6.72 -24.41
N CYS A 156 -13.02 6.64 -24.17
CA CYS A 156 -13.59 6.40 -22.84
C CYS A 156 -13.13 5.06 -22.27
N ALA A 157 -13.27 3.95 -23.01
CA ALA A 157 -12.86 2.64 -22.50
C ALA A 157 -11.36 2.59 -22.14
N GLY A 158 -10.50 3.20 -22.98
CA GLY A 158 -9.07 3.32 -22.70
C GLY A 158 -8.76 4.23 -21.51
N LEU A 159 -9.48 5.34 -21.37
CA LEU A 159 -9.36 6.26 -20.25
C LEU A 159 -9.80 5.58 -18.95
N ASP A 160 -10.93 4.89 -18.95
CA ASP A 160 -11.48 4.19 -17.79
C ASP A 160 -10.50 3.14 -17.28
N TYR A 161 -10.01 2.26 -18.17
CA TYR A 161 -8.96 1.29 -17.83
C TYR A 161 -7.72 1.95 -17.22
N TYR A 162 -7.27 3.06 -17.81
CA TYR A 162 -6.10 3.79 -17.32
C TYR A 162 -6.35 4.43 -15.94
N ILE A 163 -7.53 5.03 -15.74
CA ILE A 163 -7.96 5.62 -14.48
C ILE A 163 -8.02 4.53 -13.40
N ALA A 164 -8.70 3.43 -13.68
CA ALA A 164 -8.81 2.28 -12.79
C ALA A 164 -7.44 1.70 -12.43
N LYS A 165 -6.54 1.54 -13.42
CA LYS A 165 -5.16 1.12 -13.19
C LYS A 165 -4.44 2.06 -12.23
N LYS A 166 -4.47 3.37 -12.49
CA LYS A 166 -3.81 4.36 -11.63
C LYS A 166 -4.41 4.39 -10.21
N MET A 167 -5.73 4.35 -10.09
CA MET A 167 -6.40 4.39 -8.79
C MET A 167 -6.10 3.14 -7.96
N THR A 168 -6.25 1.96 -8.57
CA THR A 168 -5.99 0.67 -7.91
C THR A 168 -4.54 0.59 -7.45
N ASN A 169 -3.59 0.98 -8.31
CA ASN A 169 -2.18 1.01 -7.96
C ASN A 169 -1.89 1.98 -6.80
N ARG A 170 -2.42 3.21 -6.86
CA ARG A 170 -2.21 4.21 -5.80
C ARG A 170 -2.81 3.77 -4.47
N ILE A 171 -4.02 3.23 -4.46
CA ILE A 171 -4.65 2.72 -3.23
C ILE A 171 -3.85 1.55 -2.67
N GLY A 172 -3.53 0.54 -3.50
CA GLY A 172 -2.76 -0.62 -3.04
C GLY A 172 -1.41 -0.23 -2.43
N ARG A 173 -0.70 0.71 -3.07
CA ARG A 173 0.58 1.23 -2.56
C ARG A 173 0.44 2.07 -1.28
N MET A 174 -0.66 2.80 -1.11
CA MET A 174 -0.95 3.49 0.16
C MET A 174 -1.21 2.51 1.29
N VAL A 175 -1.96 1.44 1.04
CA VAL A 175 -2.21 0.38 2.02
C VAL A 175 -0.90 -0.31 2.39
N ALA A 176 -0.07 -0.64 1.40
CA ALA A 176 1.25 -1.20 1.64
C ALA A 176 2.12 -0.28 2.52
N LEU A 177 2.15 1.02 2.21
CA LEU A 177 2.90 2.00 2.97
C LEU A 177 2.37 2.17 4.41
N TYR A 178 1.05 2.09 4.59
CA TYR A 178 0.43 2.11 5.92
C TYR A 178 0.92 0.95 6.79
N PHE A 179 0.95 -0.28 6.26
CA PHE A 179 1.45 -1.44 6.99
C PHE A 179 2.96 -1.41 7.22
N GLN A 180 3.75 -1.02 6.22
CA GLN A 180 5.19 -0.84 6.37
C GLN A 180 5.57 0.29 7.34
N ASN A 181 4.63 1.18 7.65
CA ASN A 181 4.77 2.26 8.60
C ASN A 181 3.98 1.98 9.89
N ASP A 182 4.05 0.74 10.38
CA ASP A 182 3.51 0.34 11.68
C ASP A 182 1.99 0.53 11.83
N CYS A 183 1.24 0.30 10.75
CA CYS A 183 -0.20 0.59 10.68
C CYS A 183 -0.51 2.08 10.98
N GLN A 184 0.35 2.98 10.52
CA GLN A 184 0.16 4.42 10.63
C GLN A 184 0.31 5.11 9.29
N TRP A 185 -0.46 6.18 9.09
CA TRP A 185 -0.28 7.07 7.96
C TRP A 185 0.97 7.93 8.14
N ILE A 186 1.66 8.24 7.04
CA ILE A 186 2.76 9.20 7.06
C ILE A 186 2.19 10.60 7.28
N GLY A 187 2.22 11.05 8.54
CA GLY A 187 1.58 12.28 9.00
C GLY A 187 0.05 12.14 8.96
N ASN A 188 -0.53 12.17 7.77
CA ASN A 188 -1.94 11.89 7.53
C ASN A 188 -2.15 11.21 6.16
N GLN A 189 -3.38 10.80 5.88
CA GLN A 189 -3.77 10.08 4.68
C GLN A 189 -3.47 10.88 3.40
N LYS A 190 -3.77 12.18 3.42
CA LYS A 190 -3.56 13.09 2.28
C LYS A 190 -2.07 13.23 1.95
N LEU A 191 -1.24 13.39 2.97
CA LEU A 191 0.21 13.46 2.81
C LEU A 191 0.74 12.12 2.30
N THR A 192 0.29 11.00 2.85
CA THR A 192 0.65 9.65 2.38
C THR A 192 0.33 9.48 0.89
N TYR A 193 -0.84 9.95 0.44
CA TYR A 193 -1.18 9.95 -0.98
C TYR A 193 -0.24 10.81 -1.83
N GLN A 194 0.08 12.02 -1.38
CA GLN A 194 1.02 12.88 -2.10
C GLN A 194 2.40 12.22 -2.23
N TYR A 195 2.82 11.44 -1.24
CA TYR A 195 4.02 10.61 -1.32
C TYR A 195 3.86 9.51 -2.36
N VAL A 196 2.82 8.67 -2.26
CA VAL A 196 2.58 7.57 -3.20
C VAL A 196 2.47 8.07 -4.64
N LYS A 197 1.82 9.21 -4.88
CA LYS A 197 1.70 9.81 -6.22
C LYS A 197 3.05 10.09 -6.88
N LYS A 198 4.10 10.38 -6.11
CA LYS A 198 5.45 10.73 -6.59
C LYS A 198 6.41 9.55 -6.57
N MET A 199 6.04 8.45 -5.93
CA MET A 199 6.88 7.27 -5.79
C MET A 199 6.75 6.36 -7.02
N PRO A 200 7.82 5.63 -7.38
CA PRO A 200 7.78 4.61 -8.43
C PRO A 200 6.79 3.51 -8.09
N ASP A 201 6.38 2.73 -9.09
CA ASP A 201 5.40 1.66 -8.93
C ASP A 201 5.93 0.45 -8.18
N ASP A 202 7.25 0.33 -8.01
CA ASP A 202 7.89 -0.75 -7.24
C ASP A 202 7.77 -0.52 -5.72
N LEU A 203 7.11 -1.44 -5.03
CA LEU A 203 6.96 -1.44 -3.57
C LEU A 203 8.29 -1.54 -2.82
N ASN A 204 9.32 -2.16 -3.41
CA ASN A 204 10.65 -2.22 -2.79
C ASN A 204 11.38 -0.88 -2.79
N GLU A 205 10.99 0.04 -3.68
CA GLU A 205 11.52 1.40 -3.69
C GLU A 205 10.80 2.31 -2.67
N ILE A 206 9.62 1.94 -2.18
CA ILE A 206 8.88 2.73 -1.20
C ILE A 206 9.69 2.93 0.08
N ARG A 207 10.29 1.86 0.63
CA ARG A 207 11.14 1.94 1.83
C ARG A 207 12.40 2.79 1.65
N LYS A 208 12.85 3.02 0.41
CA LYS A 208 14.00 3.89 0.11
C LYS A 208 13.59 5.35 -0.03
N LYS A 209 12.33 5.61 -0.40
CA LYS A 209 11.79 6.95 -0.69
C LYS A 209 10.93 7.53 0.43
N SER A 210 10.53 6.72 1.41
CA SER A 210 9.82 7.16 2.63
C SER A 210 10.75 7.05 3.85
N PRO A 211 11.29 8.18 4.34
CA PRO A 211 12.06 8.20 5.59
C PRO A 211 11.27 7.72 6.80
N GLU A 212 9.96 7.95 6.84
CA GLU A 212 9.07 7.51 7.93
C GLU A 212 8.92 6.00 7.95
N ALA A 213 8.54 5.37 6.83
CA ALA A 213 8.41 3.93 6.74
C ALA A 213 9.76 3.24 6.99
N ARG A 214 10.85 3.80 6.46
CA ARG A 214 12.20 3.30 6.73
C ARG A 214 12.54 3.32 8.22
N ARG A 215 12.24 4.43 8.92
CA ARG A 215 12.45 4.56 10.37
C ARG A 215 11.60 3.57 11.16
N SER A 216 10.34 3.38 10.77
CA SER A 216 9.46 2.39 11.37
C SER A 216 10.05 0.98 11.25
N LEU A 217 10.47 0.57 10.06
CA LEU A 217 11.12 -0.72 9.82
C LEU A 217 12.42 -0.89 10.65
N ILE A 218 13.25 0.16 10.73
CA ILE A 218 14.46 0.17 11.57
C ILE A 218 14.11 -0.02 13.06
N LYS A 219 13.09 0.71 13.55
CA LYS A 219 12.64 0.59 14.92
C LYS A 219 12.14 -0.83 15.23
N ASN A 220 11.44 -1.46 14.28
CA ASN A 220 10.94 -2.83 14.45
C ASN A 220 12.06 -3.88 14.49
N LEU A 221 13.25 -3.60 13.91
CA LEU A 221 14.43 -4.47 14.04
C LEU A 221 15.16 -4.33 15.38
N TRP A 222 14.96 -3.22 16.10
CA TRP A 222 15.72 -2.90 17.30
C TRP A 222 15.62 -3.98 18.40
N PRO A 223 14.43 -4.50 18.77
CA PRO A 223 14.32 -5.50 19.82
C PRO A 223 15.11 -6.77 19.51
N SER A 224 15.04 -7.26 18.27
CA SER A 224 15.77 -8.44 17.80
C SER A 224 17.29 -8.22 17.85
N ILE A 225 17.77 -7.08 17.35
CA ILE A 225 19.20 -6.72 17.42
C ILE A 225 19.68 -6.63 18.86
N ARG A 226 18.90 -5.98 19.75
CA ARG A 226 19.23 -5.85 21.18
C ARG A 226 19.33 -7.22 21.86
N MET A 227 18.40 -8.12 21.57
CA MET A 227 18.41 -9.49 22.09
C MET A 227 19.62 -10.28 21.59
N MET A 228 19.92 -10.22 20.28
CA MET A 228 21.09 -10.89 19.70
C MET A 228 22.41 -10.39 20.33
N ARG A 229 22.54 -9.07 20.54
CA ARG A 229 23.70 -8.48 21.25
C ARG A 229 23.81 -8.96 22.70
N LYS A 230 22.69 -9.06 23.43
CA LYS A 230 22.67 -9.63 24.80
C LYS A 230 23.15 -11.08 24.84
N ASN A 231 22.97 -11.83 23.75
CA ASN A 231 23.48 -13.19 23.58
C ASN A 231 24.91 -13.24 23.00
N ASN A 232 25.65 -12.14 23.06
CA ASN A 232 27.04 -12.02 22.60
C ASN A 232 27.26 -12.31 21.10
N MET A 233 26.24 -12.11 20.25
CA MET A 233 26.43 -12.20 18.80
C MET A 233 27.23 -11.00 18.27
N THR A 234 28.19 -11.26 17.37
CA THR A 234 28.93 -10.20 16.67
C THR A 234 28.05 -9.49 15.63
N GLU A 235 28.45 -8.31 15.15
CA GLU A 235 27.71 -7.61 14.10
C GLU A 235 27.56 -8.46 12.83
N GLU A 236 28.60 -9.21 12.44
CA GLU A 236 28.56 -10.12 11.28
C GLU A 236 27.56 -11.26 11.49
N GLN A 237 27.51 -11.83 12.70
CA GLN A 237 26.54 -12.87 13.04
C GLN A 237 25.11 -12.34 13.01
N ILE A 238 24.87 -11.13 13.52
CA ILE A 238 23.56 -10.46 13.47
C ILE A 238 23.15 -10.19 12.02
N ILE A 239 24.05 -9.64 11.20
CA ILE A 239 23.79 -9.39 9.78
C ILE A 239 23.46 -10.69 9.05
N SER A 240 24.22 -11.76 9.31
CA SER A 240 23.97 -13.06 8.68
C SER A 240 22.63 -13.65 9.09
N ALA A 241 22.27 -13.60 10.38
CA ALA A 241 21.03 -14.14 10.90
C ALA A 241 19.79 -13.36 10.40
N LEU A 242 19.83 -12.03 10.39
CA LEU A 242 18.71 -11.23 9.88
C LEU A 242 18.60 -11.33 8.35
N ALA A 243 19.72 -11.45 7.64
CA ALA A 243 19.69 -11.66 6.19
C ALA A 243 19.12 -13.02 5.80
N SER A 244 19.30 -14.08 6.60
CA SER A 244 18.64 -15.37 6.34
C SER A 244 17.12 -15.32 6.51
N GLU A 245 16.62 -14.38 7.30
CA GLU A 245 15.18 -14.07 7.44
C GLU A 245 14.66 -13.09 6.38
N ASN A 246 15.42 -12.92 5.29
CA ASN A 246 15.10 -12.01 4.17
C ASN A 246 14.91 -10.54 4.60
N VAL A 247 15.59 -10.10 5.67
CA VAL A 247 15.66 -8.68 6.03
C VAL A 247 16.65 -7.96 5.10
N PRO A 248 16.26 -6.83 4.48
CA PRO A 248 17.17 -6.07 3.61
C PRO A 248 18.45 -5.60 4.32
N LYS A 249 19.61 -5.91 3.73
CA LYS A 249 20.93 -5.60 4.33
C LYS A 249 21.14 -4.12 4.64
N ASP A 250 20.56 -3.23 3.85
CA ASP A 250 20.61 -1.78 4.09
C ASP A 250 19.85 -1.39 5.37
N LEU A 251 18.70 -2.01 5.64
CA LEU A 251 17.95 -1.79 6.89
C LEU A 251 18.68 -2.36 8.10
N ILE A 252 19.29 -3.55 7.97
CA ILE A 252 20.05 -4.17 9.07
C ILE A 252 21.19 -3.26 9.50
N ARG A 253 21.96 -2.72 8.55
CA ARG A 253 23.10 -1.83 8.84
C ARG A 253 22.66 -0.55 9.53
N GLU A 254 21.64 0.11 9.00
CA GLU A 254 21.10 1.33 9.62
C GLU A 254 20.54 1.06 11.03
N ALA A 255 19.90 -0.09 11.24
CA ALA A 255 19.43 -0.47 12.56
C ALA A 255 20.57 -0.77 13.54
N LEU A 256 21.65 -1.43 13.09
CA LEU A 256 22.84 -1.66 13.91
C LEU A 256 23.50 -0.35 14.36
N ASP A 257 23.61 0.63 13.46
CA ASP A 257 24.16 1.95 13.74
C ASP A 257 23.25 2.77 14.65
N PHE A 258 21.92 2.68 14.47
CA PHE A 258 20.95 3.30 15.36
C PHE A 258 21.02 2.78 16.80
N CYS A 259 21.48 1.54 16.99
CA CYS A 259 21.59 0.89 18.30
C CYS A 259 22.94 1.13 19.02
N LYS A 260 23.89 1.86 18.43
CA LYS A 260 25.18 2.18 19.05
C LYS A 260 25.03 3.37 19.99
#